data_AF-A0A4R1AUW0-F1
#
_entry.id   AF-A0A4R1AUW0-F1
#
_cell.length_a   1.000
_cell.length_b   1.000
_cell.length_c   1.000
_cell.angle_alpha   90.00
_cell.angle_beta   90.00
_cell.angle_gamma   90.00
#
_symmetry.space_group_name_H-M   'P 1'
#
loop_
_entity.id
_entity.type
_entity.pdbx_description
1 polymer ?
#
loop_
_entity_poly.entity_id
_entity_poly.type
_entity_poly.pdbx_seq_one_letter_code
_entity_poly.pdbx_strand_id
1 'polypeptide(L)'
;MWLFHDIFLPNHTTITVLAMVVSYSATVLIYVGRFPIGWKKRSLWFLLWAGIYICAEYFNSKFGFITYHNGWNIWWSVLLTGIIFFILPIHYKKPLLAWVLSIIIIVTLLSIFEVKIIEMK
;
A
#
# COMPACT_ATOMS: atom_id res chain seq x y z
N MET A 1 7.90 0.40 10.20
CA MET A 1 7.10 1.10 9.18
C MET A 1 8.03 1.81 8.19
N TRP A 2 7.54 2.16 7.00
CA TRP A 2 8.32 2.82 5.92
C TRP A 2 8.47 4.32 6.22
N LEU A 3 9.69 4.85 6.12
CA LEU A 3 9.98 6.28 6.18
C LEU A 3 10.51 6.74 4.81
N PHE A 4 9.81 7.67 4.18
CA PHE A 4 10.18 8.21 2.87
C PHE A 4 11.18 9.36 3.05
N HIS A 5 12.36 9.25 2.45
CA HIS A 5 13.41 10.26 2.48
C HIS A 5 13.51 10.91 1.10
N ASP A 6 13.24 12.21 1.02
CA ASP A 6 13.44 12.98 -0.21
C ASP A 6 14.75 13.76 -0.20
N ILE A 7 15.36 13.91 -1.38
CA ILE A 7 16.71 14.48 -1.54
C ILE A 7 16.68 15.93 -2.09
N PHE A 8 15.57 16.41 -2.68
CA PHE A 8 15.62 17.56 -3.60
C PHE A 8 14.82 18.85 -3.29
N LEU A 9 13.79 18.89 -2.42
CA LEU A 9 12.88 20.05 -2.33
C LEU A 9 12.42 20.48 -0.91
N PRO A 10 12.75 21.68 -0.39
CA PRO A 10 12.53 22.05 1.01
C PRO A 10 11.09 21.99 1.56
N ASN A 11 10.05 21.92 0.70
CA ASN A 11 8.65 21.71 1.09
C ASN A 11 8.12 20.32 0.65
N HIS A 12 8.85 19.27 1.05
CA HIS A 12 8.70 17.87 0.61
C HIS A 12 7.32 17.27 0.89
N THR A 13 6.68 17.61 2.01
CA THR A 13 5.43 16.98 2.46
C THR A 13 4.25 17.25 1.54
N THR A 14 4.12 18.47 1.02
CA THR A 14 2.98 18.83 0.18
C THR A 14 3.06 18.17 -1.19
N ILE A 15 4.27 18.12 -1.77
CA ILE A 15 4.50 17.52 -3.09
C ILE A 15 4.36 15.99 -3.02
N THR A 16 4.90 15.36 -1.97
CA THR A 16 4.75 13.91 -1.76
C THR A 16 3.30 13.53 -1.51
N VAL A 17 2.58 14.25 -0.65
CA VAL A 17 1.14 13.99 -0.41
C VAL A 17 0.34 14.15 -1.70
N LEU A 18 0.59 15.21 -2.48
CA LEU A 18 -0.10 15.40 -3.76
C LEU A 18 0.19 14.25 -4.73
N ALA A 19 1.47 13.87 -4.87
CA ALA A 19 1.87 12.75 -5.72
C ALA A 19 1.23 11.42 -5.29
N MET A 20 1.19 11.14 -3.99
CA MET A 20 0.52 9.95 -3.43
C MET A 20 -0.98 9.98 -3.72
N VAL A 21 -1.66 11.09 -3.43
CA VAL A 21 -3.11 11.24 -3.66
C VAL A 21 -3.45 11.01 -5.12
N VAL A 22 -2.70 11.64 -6.04
CA VAL A 22 -2.92 11.48 -7.49
C VAL A 22 -2.65 10.04 -7.93
N SER A 23 -1.50 9.48 -7.53
CA SER A 23 -1.06 8.14 -7.97
C SER A 23 -1.99 7.04 -7.46
N TYR A 24 -2.38 7.11 -6.19
CA TYR A 24 -3.27 6.11 -5.57
C TYR A 24 -4.70 6.25 -6.08
N SER A 25 -5.22 7.47 -6.23
CA SER A 25 -6.55 7.69 -6.81
C SER A 25 -6.64 7.18 -8.25
N ALA A 26 -5.62 7.48 -9.07
CA ALA A 26 -5.54 6.97 -10.44
C ALA A 26 -5.46 5.44 -10.46
N THR A 27 -4.67 4.83 -9.58
CA THR A 27 -4.57 3.38 -9.44
C THR A 27 -5.93 2.75 -9.13
N VAL A 28 -6.66 3.29 -8.14
CA VAL A 28 -7.98 2.75 -7.76
C VAL A 28 -8.97 2.83 -8.92
N LEU A 29 -9.02 3.97 -9.61
CA LEU A 29 -9.92 4.17 -10.76
C LEU A 29 -9.63 3.18 -11.89
N ILE A 30 -8.36 2.99 -12.26
CA ILE A 30 -7.99 2.06 -13.34
C ILE A 30 -8.20 0.61 -12.89
N TYR A 31 -7.81 0.27 -11.66
CA TYR A 31 -7.87 -1.09 -11.14
C TYR A 31 -9.31 -1.60 -11.06
N VAL A 32 -10.21 -0.81 -10.47
CA VAL A 32 -11.63 -1.15 -10.30
C VAL A 32 -12.37 -0.99 -11.62
N GLY A 33 -12.12 0.09 -12.36
CA GLY A 33 -12.83 0.39 -13.61
C GLY A 33 -12.58 -0.62 -14.73
N ARG A 34 -11.38 -1.24 -14.77
CA ARG A 34 -11.04 -2.29 -15.75
C ARG A 34 -10.96 -3.69 -15.13
N PHE A 35 -11.62 -3.91 -14.00
CA PHE A 35 -11.55 -5.19 -13.31
C PHE A 35 -12.12 -6.34 -14.18
N PRO A 36 -11.30 -7.33 -14.59
CA PRO A 36 -11.72 -8.28 -15.59
C PRO A 36 -12.75 -9.29 -15.08
N ILE A 37 -13.57 -9.77 -16.02
CA ILE A 37 -14.56 -10.82 -15.77
C ILE A 37 -13.89 -12.17 -16.07
N GLY A 38 -13.71 -13.00 -15.04
CA GLY A 38 -13.11 -14.34 -15.11
C GLY A 38 -11.94 -14.54 -14.16
N TRP A 39 -11.92 -15.67 -13.45
CA TRP A 39 -10.94 -15.97 -12.38
C TRP A 39 -9.48 -15.89 -12.83
N LYS A 40 -9.14 -16.43 -14.01
CA LYS A 40 -7.77 -16.38 -14.56
C LYS A 40 -7.31 -14.95 -14.86
N LYS A 41 -8.18 -14.17 -15.52
CA LYS A 41 -7.87 -12.76 -15.86
C LYS A 41 -7.77 -11.89 -14.61
N ARG A 42 -8.60 -12.15 -13.58
CA ARG A 42 -8.53 -11.46 -12.29
C ARG A 42 -7.22 -11.71 -11.57
N SER A 43 -6.77 -12.96 -11.53
CA SER A 43 -5.48 -13.30 -10.92
C SER A 43 -4.33 -12.62 -11.64
N LEU A 44 -4.31 -12.64 -12.98
CA LEU A 44 -3.28 -11.94 -13.76
C LEU A 44 -3.32 -10.42 -13.57
N TRP A 45 -4.52 -9.82 -13.49
CA TRP A 45 -4.70 -8.40 -13.22
C TRP A 45 -4.19 -8.03 -11.83
N PHE A 46 -4.51 -8.85 -10.82
CA PHE A 46 -3.97 -8.69 -9.48
C PHE A 46 -2.44 -8.78 -9.45
N LEU A 47 -1.86 -9.81 -10.07
CA LEU A 47 -0.40 -10.00 -10.12
C LEU A 47 0.31 -8.86 -10.83
N LEU A 48 -0.29 -8.33 -11.91
CA LEU A 48 0.26 -7.18 -12.64
C LEU A 48 0.34 -5.95 -11.73
N TRP A 49 -0.75 -5.61 -11.05
CA TRP A 49 -0.79 -4.42 -10.19
C TRP A 49 0.03 -4.58 -8.91
N ALA A 50 -0.04 -5.74 -8.26
CA ALA A 50 0.82 -6.06 -7.13
C ALA A 50 2.29 -6.00 -7.54
N GLY A 51 2.64 -6.56 -8.71
CA GLY A 51 3.98 -6.53 -9.26
C GLY A 51 4.51 -5.12 -9.52
N ILE A 52 3.69 -4.23 -10.08
CA ILE A 52 4.08 -2.82 -10.30
C ILE A 52 4.45 -2.15 -8.97
N TYR A 53 3.61 -2.30 -7.94
CA TYR A 53 3.85 -1.69 -6.63
C TYR A 53 5.06 -2.30 -5.92
N ILE A 54 5.19 -3.63 -5.92
CA ILE A 54 6.33 -4.33 -5.31
C ILE A 54 7.64 -3.93 -6.02
N CYS A 55 7.64 -3.86 -7.35
CA CYS A 55 8.81 -3.42 -8.12
C CYS A 55 9.18 -1.97 -7.78
N ALA A 56 8.20 -1.05 -7.79
CA ALA A 56 8.43 0.34 -7.43
C ALA A 56 9.00 0.47 -6.01
N GLU A 57 8.44 -0.28 -5.06
CA GLU A 57 8.87 -0.33 -3.68
C GLU A 57 10.29 -0.90 -3.52
N TYR A 58 10.61 -1.96 -4.26
CA TYR A 58 11.97 -2.52 -4.31
C TYR A 58 12.99 -1.52 -4.86
N PHE A 59 12.68 -0.81 -5.95
CA PHE A 59 13.55 0.24 -6.47
C PHE A 59 13.73 1.35 -5.44
N ASN A 60 12.64 1.85 -4.86
CA ASN A 60 12.73 2.92 -3.88
C ASN A 60 13.54 2.52 -2.63
N SER A 61 13.39 1.27 -2.16
CA SER A 61 14.21 0.74 -1.09
C SER A 61 15.69 0.65 -1.48
N LYS A 62 15.99 0.19 -2.70
CA LYS A 62 17.37 0.04 -3.19
C LYS A 62 18.08 1.38 -3.39
N PHE A 63 17.34 2.42 -3.79
CA PHE A 63 17.86 3.78 -3.90
C PHE A 63 17.94 4.52 -2.56
N GLY A 64 17.51 3.89 -1.45
CA GLY A 64 17.53 4.51 -0.12
C GLY A 64 16.42 5.53 0.10
N PHE A 65 15.44 5.63 -0.80
CA PHE A 65 14.26 6.48 -0.62
C PHE A 65 13.36 5.97 0.49
N ILE A 66 13.32 4.65 0.74
CA ILE A 66 12.70 4.13 1.95
C ILE A 66 13.63 3.20 2.73
N THR A 67 13.77 3.55 4.01
CA THR A 67 14.32 2.71 5.07
C THR A 67 13.24 1.95 5.84
N TYR A 68 13.56 0.71 6.16
CA TYR A 68 12.71 -0.14 6.97
C TYR A 68 13.03 0.02 8.46
N HIS A 69 12.02 0.34 9.26
CA HIS A 69 12.15 0.44 10.71
C HIS A 69 11.24 -0.54 11.44
N ASN A 70 11.57 -0.84 12.70
CA ASN A 70 10.81 -1.70 13.62
C ASN A 70 10.58 -3.12 13.09
N GLY A 71 11.61 -3.79 12.56
CA GLY A 71 11.49 -5.16 12.06
C GLY A 71 10.68 -5.34 10.78
N TRP A 72 10.20 -4.24 10.16
CA TRP A 72 9.56 -4.30 8.85
C TRP A 72 10.57 -4.74 7.79
N ASN A 73 10.13 -5.51 6.81
CA ASN A 73 10.96 -5.91 5.67
C ASN A 73 10.12 -5.86 4.38
N ILE A 74 10.75 -6.09 3.24
CA ILE A 74 10.06 -6.06 1.95
C ILE A 74 8.93 -7.09 1.85
N TRP A 75 9.03 -8.23 2.55
CA TRP A 75 7.99 -9.26 2.54
C TRP A 75 6.70 -8.80 3.21
N TRP A 76 6.81 -8.03 4.29
CA TRP A 76 5.66 -7.40 4.94
C TRP A 76 4.97 -6.40 4.02
N SER A 77 5.73 -5.68 3.21
CA SER A 77 5.19 -4.80 2.18
C SER A 77 4.48 -5.53 1.05
N VAL A 78 5.09 -6.61 0.56
CA VAL A 78 4.48 -7.49 -0.46
C VAL A 78 3.15 -8.04 0.04
N LEU A 79 3.13 -8.50 1.29
CA LEU A 79 1.94 -9.02 1.95
C LEU A 79 0.87 -7.93 2.08
N LEU A 80 1.22 -6.76 2.61
CA LEU A 80 0.28 -5.65 2.80
C LEU A 80 -0.29 -5.16 1.45
N THR A 81 0.56 -4.97 0.45
CA THR A 81 0.17 -4.58 -0.91
C THR A 81 -0.80 -5.60 -1.51
N GLY A 82 -0.50 -6.89 -1.37
CA GLY A 82 -1.38 -7.97 -1.81
C GLY A 82 -2.75 -7.92 -1.13
N ILE A 83 -2.80 -7.69 0.18
CA ILE A 83 -4.06 -7.56 0.90
C ILE A 83 -4.87 -6.33 0.43
N ILE A 84 -4.22 -5.18 0.24
CA ILE A 84 -4.89 -3.95 -0.23
C ILE A 84 -5.56 -4.19 -1.59
N PHE A 85 -4.84 -4.77 -2.55
CA PHE A 85 -5.40 -5.08 -3.86
C PHE A 85 -6.51 -6.14 -3.80
N PHE A 86 -6.50 -7.03 -2.81
CA PHE A 86 -7.59 -7.98 -2.58
C PHE A 86 -8.84 -7.32 -1.98
N ILE A 87 -8.65 -6.33 -1.10
CA ILE A 87 -9.75 -5.59 -0.45
C ILE A 87 -10.39 -4.59 -1.41
N LEU A 88 -9.64 -3.98 -2.34
CA LEU A 88 -10.15 -2.96 -3.26
C LEU A 88 -11.48 -3.35 -3.98
N PRO A 89 -11.56 -4.53 -4.63
CA PRO A 89 -12.80 -4.99 -5.28
C PRO A 89 -13.93 -5.26 -4.29
N ILE A 90 -13.60 -5.69 -3.07
CA ILE A 90 -14.57 -5.93 -1.99
C ILE A 90 -15.13 -4.60 -1.50
N HIS A 91 -14.27 -3.59 -1.31
CA HIS A 91 -14.68 -2.24 -0.92
C HIS A 91 -15.68 -1.67 -1.92
N TYR A 92 -15.43 -1.82 -3.22
CA TYR A 92 -16.35 -1.30 -4.24
C TYR A 92 -17.76 -1.90 -4.13
N LYS A 93 -17.88 -3.19 -3.75
CA LYS A 93 -19.19 -3.86 -3.61
C LYS A 93 -19.81 -3.73 -2.22
N LYS A 94 -18.99 -3.76 -1.17
CA LYS A 94 -19.39 -3.82 0.25
C LYS A 94 -18.38 -3.03 1.09
N PRO A 95 -18.49 -1.69 1.14
CA PRO A 95 -17.52 -0.84 1.84
C PRO A 95 -17.41 -1.18 3.33
N LEU A 96 -18.53 -1.47 4.01
CA LEU A 96 -18.53 -1.80 5.44
C LEU A 96 -17.68 -3.04 5.78
N LEU A 97 -17.74 -4.09 4.95
CA LEU A 97 -16.92 -5.29 5.16
C LEU A 97 -15.44 -5.00 4.94
N ALA A 98 -15.12 -4.20 3.92
CA ALA A 98 -13.75 -3.79 3.66
C ALA A 98 -13.17 -2.98 4.82
N TRP A 99 -13.97 -2.11 5.44
CA TRP A 99 -13.55 -1.34 6.60
C TRP A 99 -13.21 -2.22 7.81
N VAL A 100 -14.09 -3.19 8.13
CA VAL A 100 -13.83 -4.14 9.22
C VAL A 100 -12.55 -4.95 8.97
N LEU A 101 -12.38 -5.47 7.75
CA LEU A 101 -11.17 -6.20 7.37
C LEU A 101 -9.91 -5.32 7.50
N SER A 102 -9.95 -4.10 6.98
CA SER A 102 -8.84 -3.14 7.07
C SER A 102 -8.47 -2.83 8.52
N ILE A 103 -9.46 -2.59 9.40
CA ILE A 103 -9.22 -2.35 10.83
C ILE A 103 -8.53 -3.55 11.47
N ILE A 104 -9.01 -4.77 11.20
CA ILE A 104 -8.40 -6.00 11.73
C ILE A 104 -6.94 -6.11 11.30
N ILE A 105 -6.64 -5.84 10.02
CA ILE A 105 -5.27 -5.91 9.49
C ILE A 105 -4.38 -4.86 10.13
N ILE A 106 -4.87 -3.62 10.27
CA ILE A 106 -4.12 -2.53 10.90
C ILE A 106 -3.79 -2.88 12.36
N VAL A 107 -4.79 -3.32 13.14
CA VAL A 107 -4.60 -3.71 14.54
C VAL A 107 -3.62 -4.87 14.67
N THR A 108 -3.72 -5.87 13.77
CA THR A 108 -2.80 -7.01 13.75
C THR A 108 -1.37 -6.57 13.48
N LEU A 109 -1.15 -5.70 12.48
CA LEU A 109 0.18 -5.18 12.15
C LEU A 109 0.74 -4.34 13.31
N LEU A 110 -0.06 -3.45 13.90
CA LEU A 110 0.37 -2.64 15.05
C LEU A 110 0.79 -3.50 16.24
N SER A 111 0.07 -4.60 16.48
CA SER A 111 0.40 -5.56 17.55
C SER A 111 1.69 -6.33 17.26
N ILE A 112 1.90 -6.80 16.02
CA ILE A 112 3.11 -7.53 15.61
C ILE A 112 4.36 -6.66 15.70
N PHE A 113 4.25 -5.40 15.30
CA PHE A 113 5.39 -4.47 15.26
C PHE A 113 5.56 -3.66 16.54
N GLU A 114 4.79 -3.99 17.59
CA GLU A 114 4.78 -3.32 18.90
C GLU A 114 4.84 -1.79 18.78
N VAL A 115 4.12 -1.25 17.80
CA VAL A 115 4.12 0.20 17.55
C VAL A 115 3.36 0.83 18.69
N LYS A 116 4.10 1.43 19.64
CA LYS A 116 3.51 2.20 20.72
C LYS A 116 2.82 3.42 20.13
N ILE A 117 1.50 3.34 20.03
CA ILE A 117 0.63 4.45 19.61
C ILE A 117 0.86 5.70 20.50
N ILE A 118 1.40 5.50 21.70
CA ILE A 118 1.73 6.53 22.69
C ILE A 118 2.95 7.39 22.29
N GLU A 119 3.85 6.90 21.42
CA GLU A 119 5.03 7.66 20.96
C GLU A 119 4.74 8.55 19.75
N MET A 120 3.50 8.57 19.24
CA MET A 120 3.05 9.45 18.15
C MET A 120 2.68 10.86 18.67
N LYS A 121 3.59 11.51 19.41
CA LYS A 121 3.41 12.88 19.89
C LYS A 121 4.26 13.88 19.13
#